data_AF-A0A840RSQ4-F1
#
_entry.id   AF-A0A840RSQ4-F1
#
_cell.length_a   1.000
_cell.length_b   1.000
_cell.length_c   1.000
_cell.angle_alpha   90.00
_cell.angle_beta   90.00
_cell.angle_gamma   90.00
#
_symmetry.space_group_name_H-M   'P 1'
#
loop_
_entity.id
_entity.type
_entity.pdbx_description
1 polymer ?
#
loop_
_entity_poly.entity_id
_entity_poly.type
_entity_poly.pdbx_seq_one_letter_code
_entity_poly.pdbx_strand_id
1 'polypeptide(L)'
;MRLKDWLKPLIASVLALALIGNGYAVGVPAVEAKNGMVVTSQHLASQVGVDILKMGGNAVDAAVAVGYAQAVVNPCCGNIGGGGFMTIHLADGRDTFINFREKAPAAASANMYLDADGKVIGDASLYGYLAVGVPGTVLGLDTAQRKYGKLTRAQVMLPAIKLARTGFILNRGDTDILDTTIKNFKKDPEASRIFLRRDGSPLQPGDRLVQKDLARTLEAISRHGPDAFYKGAIPEAVERASKSGKGIITAADFADYKITETAPVSCDYRGYVFVSAPPPSSGGATMCQILNTLEGYDLKSMGFNSAAAIHVMTEAMRHAYMDRNTFLGDPEFVKNPLDRLLSKPYAAAIREKISADKATPSAEVQPGMAPHEKPETTHYSIVDKDGNAVSTTYTINGRFGAVVIAPGTGFFLNDEMDDFTVKIGVKNLYGLVQGATNSIAPGKRPLSSMSPTLITKDGKTFMVLGSPGGSRIITITLETALNVIDFGMSPQEAVDAPRFHHQWLPDEVFYETRGISADSLKILRGMGYKMTEQTPWGAAEVIMIGLPGAAGVSAASSGNDAGVSGKVLPGFYYGANDGRRPAGAAMGY
;
A
#
# COMPACT_ATOMS: atom_id res chain seq x y z
N MET A 1 3.38 -27.20 -62.38
CA MET A 1 2.78 -27.07 -61.04
C MET A 1 2.43 -25.62 -60.81
N ARG A 2 1.15 -25.29 -60.60
CA ARG A 2 0.63 -23.92 -60.72
C ARG A 2 0.81 -23.17 -59.39
N LEU A 3 1.31 -21.93 -59.47
CA LEU A 3 1.47 -20.97 -58.37
C LEU A 3 0.20 -20.73 -57.51
N LYS A 4 -0.97 -21.22 -57.96
CA LYS A 4 -2.26 -21.08 -57.29
C LYS A 4 -2.45 -21.99 -56.08
N ASP A 5 -1.66 -23.05 -55.94
CA ASP A 5 -1.88 -24.06 -54.88
C ASP A 5 -1.26 -23.67 -53.52
N TRP A 6 -0.37 -22.66 -53.49
CA TRP A 6 0.26 -22.16 -52.26
C TRP A 6 -0.44 -20.94 -51.66
N LEU A 7 -1.24 -20.20 -52.44
CA LEU A 7 -1.97 -19.03 -51.94
C LEU A 7 -3.15 -19.42 -51.03
N LYS A 8 -3.79 -20.57 -51.26
CA LYS A 8 -4.94 -21.01 -50.45
C LYS A 8 -4.60 -21.25 -48.97
N PRO A 9 -3.54 -22.00 -48.61
CA PRO A 9 -3.16 -22.16 -47.21
C PRO A 9 -2.63 -20.86 -46.60
N LEU A 10 -1.96 -19.99 -47.37
CA LEU A 10 -1.47 -18.69 -46.88
C LEU A 10 -2.62 -17.73 -46.55
N ILE A 11 -3.63 -17.65 -47.42
CA ILE A 11 -4.84 -16.84 -47.20
C ILE A 11 -5.67 -17.42 -46.04
N ALA A 12 -5.75 -18.75 -45.91
CA ALA A 12 -6.42 -19.40 -44.79
C ALA A 12 -5.71 -19.14 -43.45
N SER A 13 -4.37 -19.12 -43.42
CA SER A 13 -3.60 -18.78 -42.22
C SER A 13 -3.70 -17.29 -41.86
N VAL A 14 -3.72 -16.39 -42.84
CA VAL A 14 -3.93 -14.94 -42.62
C VAL A 14 -5.36 -14.65 -42.15
N LEU A 15 -6.37 -15.34 -42.70
CA LEU A 15 -7.75 -15.25 -42.23
C LEU A 15 -7.96 -15.89 -40.85
N ALA A 16 -7.25 -16.99 -40.54
CA ALA A 16 -7.27 -17.59 -39.20
C ALA A 16 -6.63 -16.67 -38.15
N LEU A 17 -5.56 -15.95 -38.50
CA LEU A 17 -4.96 -14.91 -37.65
C LEU A 17 -5.85 -13.66 -37.52
N ALA A 18 -6.62 -13.30 -38.56
CA ALA A 18 -7.58 -12.21 -38.51
C ALA A 18 -8.88 -12.55 -37.74
N LEU A 19 -9.15 -13.84 -37.51
CA LEU A 19 -10.31 -14.34 -36.75
C LEU A 19 -9.97 -14.68 -35.29
N ILE A 20 -8.72 -14.51 -34.85
CA ILE A 20 -8.42 -14.41 -33.42
C ILE A 20 -8.88 -13.01 -33.00
N GLY A 21 -10.18 -12.88 -32.75
CA GLY A 21 -10.69 -11.73 -32.02
C GLY A 21 -9.88 -11.60 -30.73
N ASN A 22 -9.49 -10.38 -30.39
CA ASN A 22 -8.91 -10.11 -29.08
C ASN A 22 -9.87 -10.69 -28.03
N GLY A 23 -9.45 -11.74 -27.34
CA GLY A 23 -10.20 -12.28 -26.23
C GLY A 23 -10.12 -11.27 -25.09
N TYR A 24 -11.07 -10.34 -25.04
CA TYR A 24 -11.19 -9.43 -23.93
C TYR A 24 -11.66 -10.23 -22.71
N ALA A 25 -10.86 -10.21 -21.65
CA ALA A 25 -11.31 -10.73 -20.38
C ALA A 25 -12.49 -9.89 -19.91
N VAL A 26 -13.62 -10.54 -19.62
CA VAL A 26 -14.78 -9.85 -19.04
C VAL A 26 -14.42 -9.42 -17.63
N GLY A 27 -14.17 -8.13 -17.45
CA GLY A 27 -13.93 -7.50 -16.15
C GLY A 27 -15.21 -6.86 -15.61
N VAL A 28 -15.33 -6.80 -14.28
CA VAL A 28 -16.36 -5.97 -13.63
C VAL A 28 -16.03 -4.51 -13.99
N PRO A 29 -17.00 -3.65 -14.35
CA PRO A 29 -16.71 -2.24 -14.57
C PRO A 29 -16.37 -1.54 -13.24
N ALA A 30 -15.60 -0.46 -13.30
CA ALA A 30 -15.41 0.41 -12.14
C ALA A 30 -16.75 0.96 -11.64
N VAL A 31 -16.88 1.16 -10.33
CA VAL A 31 -18.07 1.78 -9.74
C VAL A 31 -18.10 3.26 -10.08
N GLU A 32 -19.22 3.75 -10.60
CA GLU A 32 -19.40 5.14 -10.98
C GLU A 32 -20.20 5.92 -9.94
N ALA A 33 -19.79 7.17 -9.68
CA ALA A 33 -20.52 8.10 -8.80
C ALA A 33 -20.28 9.56 -9.18
N LYS A 34 -21.03 10.49 -8.55
CA LYS A 34 -20.90 11.94 -8.81
C LYS A 34 -20.54 12.77 -7.59
N ASN A 35 -20.92 12.33 -6.40
CA ASN A 35 -20.84 13.15 -5.18
C ASN A 35 -19.72 12.72 -4.24
N GLY A 36 -19.17 11.54 -4.46
CA GLY A 36 -18.01 11.05 -3.72
C GLY A 36 -17.78 9.58 -4.02
N MET A 37 -16.56 9.14 -3.73
CA MET A 37 -16.13 7.76 -3.92
C MET A 37 -15.21 7.35 -2.78
N VAL A 38 -15.40 6.14 -2.29
CA VAL A 38 -14.60 5.52 -1.24
C VAL A 38 -14.22 4.12 -1.71
N VAL A 39 -12.93 3.83 -1.71
CA VAL A 39 -12.40 2.53 -2.12
C VAL A 39 -11.46 2.02 -1.03
N THR A 40 -11.77 0.85 -0.49
CA THR A 40 -11.01 0.24 0.61
C THR A 40 -10.99 -1.28 0.46
N SER A 41 -10.00 -1.92 1.09
CA SER A 41 -9.91 -3.37 1.14
C SER A 41 -10.94 -4.05 2.07
N GLN A 42 -11.94 -3.33 2.59
CA GLN A 42 -13.02 -3.90 3.40
C GLN A 42 -14.37 -3.18 3.18
N HIS A 43 -15.36 -3.91 2.65
CA HIS A 43 -16.66 -3.39 2.23
C HIS A 43 -17.44 -2.57 3.29
N LEU A 44 -17.43 -2.97 4.57
CA LEU A 44 -18.06 -2.21 5.65
C LEU A 44 -17.32 -0.90 5.91
N ALA A 45 -15.99 -0.87 5.77
CA ALA A 45 -15.24 0.38 5.86
C ALA A 45 -15.58 1.31 4.69
N SER A 46 -15.69 0.78 3.46
CA SER A 46 -16.15 1.57 2.31
C SER A 46 -17.55 2.16 2.54
N GLN A 47 -18.48 1.37 3.09
CA GLN A 47 -19.83 1.84 3.44
C GLN A 47 -19.78 2.96 4.49
N VAL A 48 -18.97 2.81 5.55
CA VAL A 48 -18.78 3.84 6.58
C VAL A 48 -18.31 5.15 5.95
N GLY A 49 -17.33 5.10 5.04
CA GLY A 49 -16.84 6.31 4.37
C GLY A 49 -17.95 7.01 3.57
N VAL A 50 -18.74 6.27 2.78
CA VAL A 50 -19.86 6.83 2.02
C VAL A 50 -20.92 7.43 2.93
N ASP A 51 -21.23 6.79 4.06
CA ASP A 51 -22.20 7.30 5.02
C ASP A 51 -21.73 8.62 5.66
N ILE A 52 -20.43 8.77 5.93
CA ILE A 52 -19.85 10.04 6.40
C ILE A 52 -19.98 11.13 5.33
N LEU A 53 -19.66 10.83 4.07
CA LEU A 53 -19.82 11.79 2.98
C LEU A 53 -21.28 12.23 2.83
N LYS A 54 -22.23 11.29 2.89
CA LYS A 54 -23.68 11.57 2.84
C LYS A 54 -24.18 12.40 4.03
N MET A 55 -23.53 12.28 5.19
CA MET A 55 -23.80 13.10 6.37
C MET A 55 -23.26 14.54 6.26
N GLY A 56 -22.58 14.88 5.15
CA GLY A 56 -22.01 16.21 4.91
C GLY A 56 -20.56 16.36 5.35
N GLY A 57 -19.90 15.25 5.72
CA GLY A 57 -18.45 15.23 5.92
C GLY A 57 -17.69 15.37 4.61
N ASN A 58 -16.43 15.78 4.70
CA ASN A 58 -15.52 15.84 3.55
C ASN A 58 -14.68 14.56 3.42
N ALA A 59 -13.80 14.51 2.42
CA ALA A 59 -12.92 13.36 2.17
C ALA A 59 -12.03 13.03 3.38
N VAL A 60 -11.64 14.04 4.19
CA VAL A 60 -10.85 13.83 5.40
C VAL A 60 -11.68 13.23 6.53
N ASP A 61 -12.91 13.71 6.76
CA ASP A 61 -13.83 13.09 7.73
C ASP A 61 -14.07 11.62 7.39
N ALA A 62 -14.32 11.33 6.11
CA ALA A 62 -14.52 9.98 5.62
C ALA A 62 -13.26 9.12 5.77
N ALA A 63 -12.07 9.66 5.48
CA ALA A 63 -10.79 8.97 5.67
C ALA A 63 -10.56 8.58 7.13
N VAL A 64 -10.85 9.50 8.06
CA VAL A 64 -10.70 9.26 9.49
C VAL A 64 -11.68 8.19 9.98
N ALA A 65 -12.95 8.26 9.56
CA ALA A 65 -13.93 7.24 9.89
C ALA A 65 -13.59 5.86 9.31
N VAL A 66 -13.10 5.81 8.07
CA VAL A 66 -12.60 4.59 7.42
C VAL A 66 -11.43 4.01 8.19
N GLY A 67 -10.45 4.84 8.61
CA GLY A 67 -9.30 4.39 9.41
C GLY A 67 -9.71 3.73 10.74
N TYR A 68 -10.69 4.29 11.45
CA TYR A 68 -11.24 3.67 12.66
C TYR A 68 -12.11 2.45 12.36
N ALA A 69 -12.89 2.45 11.28
CA ALA A 69 -13.70 1.29 10.90
C ALA A 69 -12.80 0.10 10.53
N GLN A 70 -11.76 0.32 9.73
CA GLN A 70 -10.78 -0.70 9.36
C GLN A 70 -10.05 -1.29 10.58
N ALA A 71 -9.83 -0.53 11.66
CA ALA A 71 -9.33 -1.08 12.93
C ALA A 71 -10.22 -2.17 13.54
N VAL A 72 -11.50 -2.18 13.18
CA VAL A 72 -12.51 -3.14 13.66
C VAL A 72 -12.73 -4.24 12.63
N VAL A 73 -12.96 -3.87 11.36
CA VAL A 73 -13.41 -4.81 10.32
C VAL A 73 -12.27 -5.42 9.50
N ASN A 74 -11.07 -4.83 9.55
CA ASN A 74 -9.88 -5.32 8.87
C ASN A 74 -8.67 -5.45 9.84
N PRO A 75 -8.83 -6.14 11.00
CA PRO A 75 -7.87 -6.10 12.10
C PRO A 75 -6.50 -6.73 11.78
N CYS A 76 -6.37 -7.44 10.64
CA CYS A 76 -5.09 -7.99 10.17
C CYS A 76 -4.08 -6.93 9.79
N CYS A 77 -4.56 -5.74 9.45
CA CYS A 77 -3.82 -4.84 8.57
C CYS A 77 -4.10 -3.38 8.93
N GLY A 78 -5.37 -3.01 9.09
CA GLY A 78 -5.75 -1.71 9.63
C GLY A 78 -5.94 -1.82 11.14
N ASN A 79 -5.21 -1.04 11.94
CA ASN A 79 -5.37 -1.05 13.39
C ASN A 79 -4.96 0.27 14.04
N ILE A 80 -5.50 0.55 15.23
CA ILE A 80 -5.09 1.71 16.05
C ILE A 80 -3.76 1.47 16.78
N GLY A 81 -3.31 0.22 16.89
CA GLY A 81 -2.00 -0.14 17.45
C GLY A 81 -0.86 -0.14 16.43
N GLY A 82 -1.03 0.50 15.28
CA GLY A 82 -0.01 0.64 14.24
C GLY A 82 0.28 2.09 13.86
N GLY A 83 0.59 2.32 12.59
CA GLY A 83 1.00 3.61 12.06
C GLY A 83 0.92 3.66 10.54
N GLY A 84 1.30 4.78 9.94
CA GLY A 84 1.15 4.98 8.51
C GLY A 84 1.31 6.40 8.02
N PHE A 85 0.77 6.63 6.83
CA PHE A 85 0.92 7.88 6.09
C PHE A 85 -0.38 8.28 5.39
N MET A 86 -0.67 9.57 5.39
CA MET A 86 -1.85 10.15 4.73
C MET A 86 -1.42 11.33 3.87
N THR A 87 -1.66 11.22 2.55
CA THR A 87 -1.47 12.30 1.59
C THR A 87 -2.83 12.92 1.32
N ILE A 88 -2.94 14.24 1.48
CA ILE A 88 -4.20 14.99 1.36
C ILE A 88 -4.01 16.08 0.29
N HIS A 89 -4.94 16.13 -0.66
CA HIS A 89 -5.15 17.25 -1.56
C HIS A 89 -6.45 17.94 -1.17
N LEU A 90 -6.38 19.23 -0.90
CA LEU A 90 -7.54 20.05 -0.56
C LEU A 90 -8.06 20.75 -1.82
N ALA A 91 -9.37 21.00 -1.84
CA ALA A 91 -10.05 21.67 -2.94
C ALA A 91 -9.51 23.09 -3.24
N ASP A 92 -8.77 23.69 -2.30
CA ASP A 92 -8.08 24.98 -2.48
C ASP A 92 -6.69 24.86 -3.12
N GLY A 93 -6.29 23.65 -3.53
CA GLY A 93 -5.03 23.36 -4.21
C GLY A 93 -3.85 23.07 -3.27
N ARG A 94 -4.06 23.07 -1.95
CA ARG A 94 -2.99 22.69 -1.00
C ARG A 94 -2.83 21.18 -0.93
N ASP A 95 -1.58 20.75 -0.98
CA ASP A 95 -1.17 19.37 -0.70
C ASP A 95 -0.44 19.29 0.64
N THR A 96 -0.79 18.30 1.47
CA THR A 96 -0.11 18.04 2.74
C THR A 96 0.07 16.55 2.99
N PHE A 97 1.08 16.21 3.78
CA PHE A 97 1.41 14.84 4.15
C PHE A 97 1.50 14.70 5.67
N ILE A 98 0.69 13.81 6.23
CA ILE A 98 0.72 13.47 7.65
C ILE A 98 1.43 12.13 7.82
N ASN A 99 2.56 12.17 8.53
CA ASN A 99 3.33 11.01 8.93
C ASN A 99 2.99 10.63 10.38
N PHE A 100 2.34 9.49 10.52
CA PHE A 100 2.02 8.85 11.78
C PHE A 100 2.62 7.44 11.86
N ARG A 101 3.80 7.27 11.26
CA ARG A 101 4.61 6.06 11.35
C ARG A 101 5.11 5.84 12.78
N GLU A 102 5.21 4.58 13.16
CA GLU A 102 5.67 4.14 14.47
C GLU A 102 7.10 4.61 14.75
N LYS A 103 7.41 4.78 16.04
CA LYS A 103 8.77 5.07 16.51
C LYS A 103 9.31 3.90 17.33
N ALA A 104 10.61 3.66 17.23
CA ALA A 104 11.30 2.77 18.14
C ALA A 104 11.18 3.28 19.59
N PRO A 105 10.82 2.41 20.56
CA PRO A 105 10.80 2.79 21.97
C PRO A 105 12.15 3.36 22.44
N ALA A 106 12.15 4.17 23.49
CA ALA A 106 13.34 4.83 24.02
C ALA A 106 14.42 3.82 24.46
N ALA A 107 14.02 2.62 24.88
CA ALA A 107 14.91 1.53 25.28
C ALA A 107 15.40 0.66 24.10
N ALA A 108 15.05 0.98 22.85
CA ALA A 108 15.48 0.21 21.68
C ALA A 108 16.99 0.34 21.45
N SER A 109 17.63 -0.74 21.00
CA SER A 109 19.05 -0.75 20.67
C SER A 109 19.32 -1.49 19.36
N ALA A 110 20.42 -1.14 18.71
CA ALA A 110 20.83 -1.75 17.43
C ALA A 110 20.99 -3.28 17.49
N ASN A 111 21.22 -3.85 18.68
CA ASN A 111 21.47 -5.27 18.90
C ASN A 111 20.37 -5.98 19.70
N MET A 112 19.21 -5.36 19.91
CA MET A 112 18.14 -5.92 20.77
C MET A 112 17.55 -7.26 20.28
N TYR A 113 17.78 -7.61 19.01
CA TYR A 113 17.38 -8.88 18.40
C TYR A 113 18.54 -9.83 18.15
N LEU A 114 19.69 -9.58 18.76
CA LEU A 114 20.87 -10.44 18.67
C LEU A 114 21.10 -11.18 19.99
N ASP A 115 21.44 -12.46 19.91
CA ASP A 115 21.91 -13.22 21.06
C ASP A 115 23.36 -12.83 21.44
N ALA A 116 23.88 -13.47 22.49
CA ALA A 116 25.23 -13.23 22.98
C ALA A 116 26.34 -13.56 21.95
N ASP A 117 26.05 -14.44 20.99
CA ASP A 117 26.95 -14.81 19.89
C ASP A 117 26.79 -13.87 18.67
N GLY A 118 25.92 -12.87 18.77
CA GLY A 118 25.61 -11.95 17.68
C GLY A 118 24.76 -12.56 16.57
N LYS A 119 24.05 -13.67 16.81
CA LYS A 119 23.10 -14.28 15.86
C LYS A 119 21.70 -13.72 16.09
N VAL A 120 20.89 -13.67 15.03
CA VAL A 120 19.52 -13.19 15.09
C VAL A 120 18.68 -14.13 15.94
N ILE A 121 17.97 -13.59 16.93
CA ILE A 121 16.99 -14.32 17.72
C ILE A 121 15.75 -14.51 16.86
N GLY A 122 15.41 -15.75 16.53
CA GLY A 122 14.26 -16.08 15.68
C GLY A 122 12.97 -15.49 16.25
N ASP A 123 12.10 -14.98 15.35
CA ASP A 123 10.79 -14.41 15.64
C ASP A 123 10.74 -13.15 16.54
N ALA A 124 11.86 -12.73 17.14
CA ALA A 124 11.87 -11.68 18.16
C ALA A 124 11.43 -10.29 17.64
N SER A 125 11.66 -10.01 16.36
CA SER A 125 11.18 -8.81 15.67
C SER A 125 9.77 -8.97 15.08
N LEU A 126 9.18 -10.17 15.11
CA LEU A 126 7.94 -10.50 14.40
C LEU A 126 6.76 -10.72 15.34
N TYR A 127 7.00 -11.31 16.50
CA TYR A 127 5.95 -11.72 17.43
C TYR A 127 6.30 -11.31 18.85
N GLY A 128 5.28 -10.93 19.61
CA GLY A 128 5.43 -10.54 21.01
C GLY A 128 5.81 -9.07 21.20
N TYR A 129 5.83 -8.64 22.46
CA TYR A 129 5.96 -7.22 22.81
C TYR A 129 7.32 -6.59 22.49
N LEU A 130 8.35 -7.38 22.20
CA LEU A 130 9.66 -6.86 21.79
C LEU A 130 9.66 -6.35 20.34
N ALA A 131 8.72 -6.80 19.51
CA ALA A 131 8.56 -6.38 18.11
C ALA A 131 7.85 -5.01 17.96
N VAL A 132 7.27 -4.50 19.05
CA VAL A 132 6.31 -3.39 19.02
C VAL A 132 7.02 -2.04 18.95
N GLY A 133 6.72 -1.28 17.89
CA GLY A 133 6.96 0.15 17.79
C GLY A 133 5.82 0.96 18.43
N VAL A 134 6.09 2.21 18.81
CA VAL A 134 5.10 3.10 19.43
C VAL A 134 4.01 3.48 18.42
N PRO A 135 2.73 3.13 18.64
CA PRO A 135 1.66 3.35 17.67
C PRO A 135 1.34 4.83 17.39
N GLY A 136 1.16 5.17 16.11
CA GLY A 136 0.87 6.53 15.65
C GLY A 136 -0.54 6.79 15.12
N THR A 137 -1.30 5.75 14.79
CA THR A 137 -2.58 5.88 14.06
C THR A 137 -3.56 6.87 14.70
N VAL A 138 -3.77 6.79 16.02
CA VAL A 138 -4.76 7.63 16.71
C VAL A 138 -4.41 9.11 16.58
N LEU A 139 -3.14 9.48 16.77
CA LEU A 139 -2.70 10.87 16.67
C LEU A 139 -2.74 11.38 15.22
N GLY A 140 -2.41 10.52 14.24
CA GLY A 140 -2.50 10.84 12.81
C GLY A 140 -3.92 11.16 12.37
N LEU A 141 -4.87 10.25 12.64
CA LEU A 141 -6.28 10.41 12.29
C LEU A 141 -6.92 11.60 13.02
N ASP A 142 -6.62 11.79 14.30
CA ASP A 142 -7.13 12.93 15.08
C ASP A 142 -6.58 14.27 14.57
N THR A 143 -5.30 14.32 14.16
CA THR A 143 -4.71 15.54 13.59
C THR A 143 -5.36 15.90 12.27
N ALA A 144 -5.58 14.92 11.37
CA ALA A 144 -6.26 15.13 10.10
C ALA A 144 -7.68 15.66 10.32
N GLN A 145 -8.46 15.00 11.19
CA GLN A 145 -9.83 15.40 11.52
C GLN A 145 -9.90 16.82 12.09
N ARG A 146 -9.05 17.16 13.06
CA ARG A 146 -9.10 18.49 13.70
C ARG A 146 -8.71 19.62 12.77
N LYS A 147 -7.76 19.40 11.86
CA LYS A 147 -7.25 20.45 10.96
C LYS A 147 -8.08 20.60 9.71
N TYR A 148 -8.58 19.49 9.17
CA TYR A 148 -9.14 19.45 7.82
C TYR A 148 -10.54 18.83 7.74
N GLY A 149 -11.08 18.25 8.82
CA GLY A 149 -12.43 17.71 8.86
C GLY A 149 -13.51 18.78 9.08
N LYS A 150 -14.76 18.44 8.73
CA LYS A 150 -15.96 19.26 8.97
C LYS A 150 -16.82 18.70 10.11
N LEU A 151 -16.78 17.40 10.36
CA LEU A 151 -17.60 16.74 11.37
C LEU A 151 -16.89 16.67 12.72
N THR A 152 -17.64 16.41 13.79
CA THR A 152 -17.05 16.19 15.12
C THR A 152 -16.38 14.82 15.23
N ARG A 153 -15.38 14.69 16.13
CA ARG A 153 -14.75 13.39 16.47
C ARG A 153 -15.78 12.32 16.83
N ALA A 154 -16.82 12.69 17.57
CA ALA A 154 -17.89 11.77 17.95
C ALA A 154 -18.63 11.22 16.73
N GLN A 155 -18.97 12.07 15.76
CA GLN A 155 -19.66 11.65 14.54
C GLN A 155 -18.80 10.70 13.69
N VAL A 156 -17.52 11.02 13.47
CA VAL A 156 -16.64 10.19 12.62
C VAL A 156 -16.29 8.85 13.25
N MET A 157 -16.22 8.75 14.58
CA MET A 157 -15.87 7.49 15.28
C MET A 157 -17.07 6.60 15.59
N LEU A 158 -18.29 7.15 15.62
CA LEU A 158 -19.51 6.42 15.98
C LEU A 158 -19.71 5.12 15.18
N PRO A 159 -19.50 5.08 13.84
CA PRO A 159 -19.69 3.85 13.08
C PRO A 159 -18.75 2.72 13.52
N ALA A 160 -17.46 3.02 13.75
CA ALA A 160 -16.47 2.05 14.22
C ALA A 160 -16.81 1.53 15.62
N ILE A 161 -17.22 2.43 16.53
CA ILE A 161 -17.67 2.06 17.88
C ILE A 161 -18.86 1.08 17.81
N LYS A 162 -19.84 1.37 16.96
CA LYS A 162 -21.01 0.50 16.76
C LYS A 162 -20.59 -0.87 16.23
N LEU A 163 -19.78 -0.91 15.16
CA LEU A 163 -19.25 -2.16 14.58
C LEU A 163 -18.51 -3.00 15.63
N ALA A 164 -17.67 -2.39 16.47
CA ALA A 164 -16.93 -3.11 17.50
C ALA A 164 -17.84 -3.64 18.62
N ARG A 165 -18.83 -2.81 19.04
CA ARG A 165 -19.72 -3.11 20.17
C ARG A 165 -20.76 -4.18 19.85
N THR A 166 -21.44 -4.03 18.71
CA THR A 166 -22.53 -4.95 18.30
C THR A 166 -22.03 -6.09 17.43
N GLY A 167 -20.80 -5.97 16.92
CA GLY A 167 -20.22 -6.89 15.97
C GLY A 167 -20.82 -6.79 14.58
N PHE A 168 -20.17 -7.49 13.65
CA PHE A 168 -20.57 -7.63 12.25
C PHE A 168 -20.47 -9.11 11.83
N ILE A 169 -21.18 -9.47 10.76
CA ILE A 169 -21.17 -10.83 10.23
C ILE A 169 -19.96 -10.99 9.31
N LEU A 170 -19.18 -12.05 9.54
CA LEU A 170 -18.00 -12.36 8.75
C LEU A 170 -18.38 -12.99 7.41
N ASN A 171 -17.77 -12.49 6.35
CA ASN A 171 -17.80 -13.09 5.02
C ASN A 171 -16.58 -14.01 4.82
N ARG A 172 -16.58 -14.77 3.72
CA ARG A 172 -15.48 -15.69 3.40
C ARG A 172 -14.11 -15.02 3.37
N GLY A 173 -14.02 -13.83 2.75
CA GLY A 173 -12.77 -13.08 2.71
C GLY A 173 -12.27 -12.66 4.10
N ASP A 174 -13.16 -12.35 5.04
CA ASP A 174 -12.77 -12.00 6.41
C ASP A 174 -12.20 -13.23 7.14
N THR A 175 -12.84 -14.41 6.99
CA THR A 175 -12.38 -15.64 7.64
C THR A 175 -11.11 -16.21 7.02
N ASP A 176 -10.95 -16.12 5.69
CA ASP A 176 -9.72 -16.56 5.02
C ASP A 176 -8.49 -15.79 5.54
N ILE A 177 -8.66 -14.50 5.88
CA ILE A 177 -7.61 -13.69 6.47
C ILE A 177 -7.35 -14.08 7.94
N LEU A 178 -8.38 -14.37 8.73
CA LEU A 178 -8.21 -14.84 10.12
C LEU A 178 -7.51 -16.21 10.17
N ASP A 179 -7.83 -17.09 9.22
CA ASP A 179 -7.30 -18.44 9.13
C ASP A 179 -5.77 -18.49 8.97
N THR A 180 -5.16 -17.42 8.43
CA THR A 180 -3.70 -17.35 8.27
C THR A 180 -2.94 -17.31 9.60
N THR A 181 -3.60 -16.94 10.71
CA THR A 181 -2.92 -16.59 11.98
C THR A 181 -3.43 -17.38 13.18
N ILE A 182 -4.33 -18.36 12.98
CA ILE A 182 -4.94 -19.17 14.05
C ILE A 182 -3.90 -19.79 15.00
N LYS A 183 -2.78 -20.29 14.47
CA LYS A 183 -1.71 -20.88 15.29
C LYS A 183 -1.15 -19.88 16.30
N ASN A 184 -1.01 -18.61 15.92
CA ASN A 184 -0.50 -17.57 16.79
C ASN A 184 -1.59 -16.98 17.69
N PHE A 185 -2.84 -16.87 17.21
CA PHE A 185 -3.96 -16.49 18.08
C PHE A 185 -4.08 -17.41 19.29
N LYS A 186 -3.90 -18.73 19.12
CA LYS A 186 -3.89 -19.72 20.21
C LYS A 186 -2.82 -19.49 21.29
N LYS A 187 -1.79 -18.68 21.00
CA LYS A 187 -0.68 -18.37 21.94
C LYS A 187 -0.95 -17.11 22.76
N ASP A 188 -1.80 -16.20 22.28
CA ASP A 188 -2.16 -14.97 22.97
C ASP A 188 -3.58 -15.10 23.58
N PRO A 189 -3.75 -15.01 24.90
CA PRO A 189 -5.04 -15.22 25.55
C PRO A 189 -6.15 -14.27 25.07
N GLU A 190 -5.81 -13.02 24.79
CA GLU A 190 -6.78 -12.02 24.34
C GLU A 190 -7.17 -12.24 22.88
N ALA A 191 -6.20 -12.52 22.00
CA ALA A 191 -6.46 -12.86 20.61
C ALA A 191 -7.30 -14.15 20.50
N SER A 192 -6.98 -15.18 21.30
CA SER A 192 -7.80 -16.40 21.40
C SER A 192 -9.24 -16.10 21.80
N ARG A 193 -9.43 -15.25 22.81
CA ARG A 193 -10.75 -14.90 23.33
C ARG A 193 -11.60 -14.11 22.33
N ILE A 194 -10.97 -13.28 21.49
CA ILE A 194 -11.66 -12.37 20.56
C ILE A 194 -11.86 -13.03 19.17
N PHE A 195 -10.86 -13.73 18.66
CA PHE A 195 -10.79 -14.18 17.27
C PHE A 195 -10.93 -15.69 17.07
N LEU A 196 -11.17 -16.46 18.13
CA LEU A 196 -11.56 -17.87 18.06
C LEU A 196 -12.93 -18.07 18.69
N ARG A 197 -13.58 -19.19 18.33
CA ARG A 197 -14.78 -19.65 19.03
C ARG A 197 -14.44 -20.13 20.43
N ARG A 198 -15.47 -20.28 21.27
CA ARG A 198 -15.32 -20.72 22.67
C ARG A 198 -14.67 -22.09 22.82
N ASP A 199 -14.80 -22.96 21.83
CA ASP A 199 -14.15 -24.28 21.78
C ASP A 199 -12.71 -24.23 21.24
N GLY A 200 -12.21 -23.03 20.89
CA GLY A 200 -10.89 -22.81 20.32
C GLY A 200 -10.79 -23.06 18.80
N SER A 201 -11.91 -23.33 18.12
CA SER A 201 -11.95 -23.45 16.66
C SER A 201 -11.96 -22.07 15.96
N PRO A 202 -11.51 -21.98 14.70
CA PRO A 202 -11.59 -20.74 13.92
C PRO A 202 -13.02 -20.25 13.75
N LEU A 203 -13.19 -18.93 13.60
CA LEU A 203 -14.46 -18.33 13.16
C LEU A 203 -14.76 -18.76 11.71
N GLN A 204 -16.04 -18.85 11.33
CA GLN A 204 -16.47 -19.22 9.98
C GLN A 204 -17.41 -18.16 9.37
N PRO A 205 -17.58 -18.14 8.03
CA PRO A 205 -18.54 -17.26 7.40
C PRO A 205 -19.93 -17.40 8.03
N GLY A 206 -20.57 -16.26 8.29
CA GLY A 206 -21.84 -16.20 9.03
C GLY A 206 -21.68 -16.01 10.55
N ASP A 207 -20.50 -16.26 11.13
CA ASP A 207 -20.24 -15.92 12.52
C ASP A 207 -20.25 -14.41 12.73
N ARG A 208 -20.61 -14.00 13.95
CA ARG A 208 -20.53 -12.60 14.38
C ARG A 208 -19.28 -12.34 15.18
N LEU A 209 -18.39 -11.48 14.68
CA LEU A 209 -17.22 -11.01 15.42
C LEU A 209 -17.59 -9.81 16.29
N VAL A 210 -17.40 -9.90 17.61
CA VAL A 210 -17.70 -8.84 18.58
C VAL A 210 -16.43 -8.45 19.35
N GLN A 211 -16.09 -7.15 19.37
CA GLN A 211 -14.84 -6.62 19.93
C GLN A 211 -15.15 -5.58 21.03
N LYS A 212 -15.73 -6.04 22.15
CA LYS A 212 -16.22 -5.14 23.22
C LYS A 212 -15.13 -4.27 23.84
N ASP A 213 -13.91 -4.76 23.89
CA ASP A 213 -12.79 -4.06 24.53
C ASP A 213 -12.29 -2.95 23.61
N LEU A 214 -12.16 -3.24 22.31
CA LEU A 214 -11.92 -2.24 21.29
C LEU A 214 -12.99 -1.16 21.30
N ALA A 215 -14.27 -1.54 21.42
CA ALA A 215 -15.36 -0.57 21.48
C ALA A 215 -15.21 0.40 22.67
N ARG A 216 -14.74 -0.06 23.84
CA ARG A 216 -14.48 0.81 25.00
C ARG A 216 -13.28 1.72 24.75
N THR A 217 -12.22 1.21 24.14
CA THR A 217 -11.06 2.00 23.72
C THR A 217 -11.45 3.10 22.73
N LEU A 218 -12.20 2.77 21.69
CA LEU A 218 -12.68 3.74 20.70
C LEU A 218 -13.62 4.78 21.33
N GLU A 219 -14.47 4.40 22.28
CA GLU A 219 -15.31 5.35 23.02
C GLU A 219 -14.49 6.31 23.89
N ALA A 220 -13.44 5.81 24.56
CA ALA A 220 -12.56 6.65 25.36
C ALA A 220 -11.86 7.69 24.48
N ILE A 221 -11.34 7.28 23.32
CA ILE A 221 -10.73 8.18 22.32
C ILE A 221 -11.76 9.18 21.78
N SER A 222 -12.97 8.72 21.47
CA SER A 222 -14.04 9.59 20.98
C SER A 222 -14.40 10.70 21.97
N ARG A 223 -14.46 10.38 23.27
CA ARG A 223 -14.83 11.33 24.34
C ARG A 223 -13.69 12.23 24.80
N HIS A 224 -12.50 11.66 24.96
CA HIS A 224 -11.38 12.35 25.61
C HIS A 224 -10.24 12.70 24.64
N GLY A 225 -10.39 12.34 23.36
CA GLY A 225 -9.40 12.60 22.33
C GLY A 225 -8.18 11.68 22.40
N PRO A 226 -7.09 12.05 21.71
CA PRO A 226 -5.89 11.21 21.63
C PRO A 226 -5.26 10.96 23.00
N ASP A 227 -5.44 11.86 23.97
CA ASP A 227 -4.94 11.69 25.34
C ASP A 227 -5.43 10.40 26.00
N ALA A 228 -6.61 9.88 25.64
CA ALA A 228 -7.07 8.57 26.13
C ALA A 228 -6.17 7.40 25.72
N PHE A 229 -5.53 7.51 24.56
CA PHE A 229 -4.68 6.46 23.98
C PHE A 229 -3.20 6.66 24.35
N TYR A 230 -2.75 7.90 24.48
CA TYR A 230 -1.35 8.22 24.75
C TYR A 230 -1.03 8.48 26.24
N LYS A 231 -2.05 8.58 27.10
CA LYS A 231 -1.88 8.80 28.55
C LYS A 231 -2.80 7.90 29.38
N GLY A 232 -2.39 7.60 30.61
CA GLY A 232 -3.21 6.88 31.60
C GLY A 232 -3.42 5.39 31.29
N ALA A 233 -4.65 4.91 31.42
CA ALA A 233 -4.94 3.48 31.56
C ALA A 233 -4.55 2.60 30.36
N ILE A 234 -4.67 3.09 29.13
CA ILE A 234 -4.32 2.33 27.91
C ILE A 234 -2.80 2.08 27.84
N PRO A 235 -1.93 3.11 27.83
CA PRO A 235 -0.49 2.89 27.76
C PRO A 235 0.05 2.17 29.01
N GLU A 236 -0.54 2.38 30.19
CA GLU A 236 -0.20 1.59 31.40
C GLU A 236 -0.53 0.10 31.25
N ALA A 237 -1.64 -0.25 30.59
CA ALA A 237 -1.99 -1.64 30.32
C ALA A 237 -1.02 -2.28 29.31
N VAL A 238 -0.65 -1.53 28.27
CA VAL A 238 0.35 -1.96 27.29
C VAL A 238 1.72 -2.16 27.96
N GLU A 239 2.17 -1.23 28.81
CA GLU A 239 3.44 -1.36 29.54
C GLU A 239 3.46 -2.58 30.46
N ARG A 240 2.39 -2.82 31.23
CA ARG A 240 2.30 -4.01 32.09
C ARG A 240 2.42 -5.30 31.27
N ALA A 241 1.68 -5.38 30.16
CA ALA A 241 1.71 -6.55 29.29
C ALA A 241 3.07 -6.71 28.59
N SER A 242 3.66 -5.60 28.16
CA SER A 242 5.01 -5.51 27.61
C SER A 242 6.06 -6.08 28.56
N LYS A 243 6.09 -5.62 29.82
CA LYS A 243 7.01 -6.15 30.84
C LYS A 243 6.85 -7.65 31.05
N SER A 244 5.61 -8.13 31.16
CA SER A 244 5.34 -9.58 31.29
C SER A 244 5.75 -10.37 30.05
N GLY A 245 5.62 -9.78 28.87
CA GLY A 245 5.99 -10.36 27.57
C GLY A 245 7.43 -10.09 27.14
N LYS A 246 8.29 -9.60 28.03
CA LYS A 246 9.71 -9.24 27.77
C LYS A 246 9.89 -8.19 26.65
N GLY A 247 8.90 -7.34 26.45
CA GLY A 247 8.99 -6.17 25.59
C GLY A 247 9.66 -4.97 26.27
N ILE A 248 9.85 -3.91 25.50
CA ILE A 248 10.55 -2.69 25.93
C ILE A 248 9.70 -1.43 25.85
N ILE A 249 8.49 -1.51 25.29
CA ILE A 249 7.60 -0.35 25.17
C ILE A 249 6.99 0.00 26.54
N THR A 250 6.97 1.29 26.86
CA THR A 250 6.54 1.87 28.14
C THR A 250 5.44 2.92 27.95
N ALA A 251 4.77 3.30 29.03
CA ALA A 251 3.79 4.39 28.95
C ALA A 251 4.41 5.76 28.62
N ALA A 252 5.69 5.97 28.98
CA ALA A 252 6.43 7.17 28.61
C ALA A 252 6.64 7.26 27.10
N ASP A 253 6.92 6.14 26.43
CA ASP A 253 7.06 6.11 24.97
C ASP A 253 5.80 6.59 24.26
N PHE A 254 4.62 6.20 24.76
CA PHE A 254 3.33 6.71 24.25
C PHE A 254 3.19 8.21 24.49
N ALA A 255 3.51 8.69 25.70
CA ALA A 255 3.38 10.10 26.06
C ALA A 255 4.30 11.01 25.21
N ASP A 256 5.46 10.51 24.80
CA ASP A 256 6.46 11.24 24.02
C ASP A 256 6.24 11.15 22.50
N TYR A 257 5.31 10.31 22.04
CA TYR A 257 5.05 10.11 20.61
C TYR A 257 4.54 11.38 19.93
N LYS A 258 5.09 11.67 18.74
CA LYS A 258 4.67 12.80 17.90
C LYS A 258 4.62 12.42 16.42
N ILE A 259 3.55 12.86 15.77
CA ILE A 259 3.42 12.85 14.31
C ILE A 259 4.22 14.01 13.71
N THR A 260 4.49 13.94 12.40
CA THR A 260 4.97 15.08 11.62
C THR A 260 3.99 15.38 10.49
N GLU A 261 3.83 16.66 10.18
CA GLU A 261 3.11 17.10 8.99
C GLU A 261 4.06 17.93 8.13
N THR A 262 4.21 17.56 6.87
CA THR A 262 5.17 18.17 5.94
C THR A 262 4.54 18.33 4.56
N ALA A 263 5.21 19.07 3.68
CA ALA A 263 4.90 18.98 2.26
C ALA A 263 5.17 17.54 1.77
N PRO A 264 4.34 17.02 0.84
CA PRO A 264 4.62 15.76 0.16
C PRO A 264 5.81 15.89 -0.79
N VAL A 265 6.29 14.76 -1.31
CA VAL A 265 7.20 14.76 -2.46
C VAL A 265 6.38 14.79 -3.75
N SER A 266 6.86 15.51 -4.76
CA SER A 266 6.18 15.60 -6.05
C SER A 266 7.12 15.46 -7.25
N CYS A 267 6.58 15.00 -8.37
CA CYS A 267 7.27 14.97 -9.66
C CYS A 267 6.29 15.04 -10.84
N ASP A 268 6.74 15.67 -11.91
CA ASP A 268 6.00 15.72 -13.17
C ASP A 268 6.31 14.50 -14.05
N TYR A 269 5.27 13.95 -14.67
CA TYR A 269 5.35 12.87 -15.64
C TYR A 269 4.31 13.09 -16.74
N ARG A 270 4.76 13.42 -17.96
CA ARG A 270 3.87 13.58 -19.15
C ARG A 270 2.67 14.51 -18.94
N GLY A 271 2.85 15.60 -18.20
CA GLY A 271 1.79 16.58 -17.90
C GLY A 271 0.88 16.20 -16.73
N TYR A 272 1.18 15.11 -16.01
CA TYR A 272 0.59 14.78 -14.73
C TYR A 272 1.57 15.10 -13.60
N VAL A 273 1.06 15.54 -12.45
CA VAL A 273 1.85 15.73 -11.24
C VAL A 273 1.53 14.62 -10.26
N PHE A 274 2.53 13.81 -9.92
CA PHE A 274 2.43 12.82 -8.86
C PHE A 274 2.77 13.50 -7.54
N VAL A 275 1.90 13.35 -6.54
CA VAL A 275 2.04 13.86 -5.18
C VAL A 275 2.00 12.66 -4.24
N SER A 276 3.10 12.40 -3.54
CA SER A 276 3.30 11.15 -2.81
C SER A 276 4.11 11.32 -1.52
N ALA A 277 4.39 10.21 -0.86
CA ALA A 277 4.98 10.17 0.47
C ALA A 277 6.49 10.51 0.48
N PRO A 278 6.95 11.50 1.25
CA PRO A 278 8.36 11.75 1.53
C PRO A 278 8.92 10.78 2.60
N PRO A 279 10.26 10.75 2.81
CA PRO A 279 10.88 10.05 3.93
C PRO A 279 10.22 10.40 5.28
N PRO A 280 10.01 9.43 6.19
CA PRO A 280 10.58 8.08 6.25
C PRO A 280 9.90 7.05 5.33
N SER A 281 8.92 7.44 4.50
CA SER A 281 8.58 6.61 3.35
C SER A 281 9.61 6.78 2.23
N SER A 282 10.07 5.67 1.69
CA SER A 282 10.81 5.64 0.43
C SER A 282 9.92 5.79 -0.80
N GLY A 283 8.62 5.56 -0.65
CA GLY A 283 7.68 5.29 -1.72
C GLY A 283 7.64 6.35 -2.80
N GLY A 284 7.32 7.59 -2.41
CA GLY A 284 7.19 8.70 -3.36
C GLY A 284 8.51 9.04 -4.03
N ALA A 285 9.63 9.04 -3.30
CA ALA A 285 10.94 9.36 -3.86
C ALA A 285 11.40 8.33 -4.89
N THR A 286 11.28 7.04 -4.57
CA THR A 286 11.62 5.94 -5.48
C THR A 286 10.71 5.93 -6.71
N MET A 287 9.40 6.10 -6.52
CA MET A 287 8.44 6.18 -7.63
C MET A 287 8.75 7.34 -8.56
N CYS A 288 9.01 8.53 -8.02
CA CYS A 288 9.36 9.71 -8.83
C CYS A 288 10.67 9.53 -9.59
N GLN A 289 11.67 8.88 -9.00
CA GLN A 289 12.90 8.54 -9.70
C GLN A 289 12.66 7.57 -10.88
N ILE A 290 11.79 6.58 -10.70
CA ILE A 290 11.39 5.66 -11.77
C ILE A 290 10.66 6.43 -12.87
N LEU A 291 9.67 7.25 -12.53
CA LEU A 291 8.92 8.07 -13.49
C LEU A 291 9.82 9.01 -14.30
N ASN A 292 10.74 9.71 -13.62
CA ASN A 292 11.72 10.58 -14.29
C ASN A 292 12.63 9.81 -15.25
N THR A 293 13.01 8.58 -14.91
CA THR A 293 13.78 7.71 -15.79
C THR A 293 12.93 7.29 -17.00
N LEU A 294 11.69 6.84 -16.76
CA LEU A 294 10.77 6.35 -17.77
C LEU A 294 10.24 7.41 -18.73
N GLU A 295 10.25 8.69 -18.36
CA GLU A 295 9.76 9.79 -19.19
C GLU A 295 10.51 9.90 -20.53
N GLY A 296 11.75 9.40 -20.60
CA GLY A 296 12.55 9.36 -21.82
C GLY A 296 12.20 8.23 -22.81
N TYR A 297 11.26 7.34 -22.48
CA TYR A 297 10.84 6.21 -23.32
C TYR A 297 9.38 6.38 -23.75
N ASP A 298 9.01 5.88 -24.93
CA ASP A 298 7.62 5.86 -25.40
C ASP A 298 6.95 4.52 -25.06
N LEU A 299 6.52 4.37 -23.80
CA LEU A 299 5.89 3.14 -23.31
C LEU A 299 4.63 2.79 -24.10
N LYS A 300 3.85 3.80 -24.50
CA LYS A 300 2.63 3.61 -25.30
C LYS A 300 2.94 2.87 -26.61
N SER A 301 3.95 3.32 -27.34
CA SER A 301 4.37 2.67 -28.59
C SER A 301 5.06 1.32 -28.37
N MET A 302 5.70 1.11 -27.21
CA MET A 302 6.27 -0.21 -26.84
C MET A 302 5.21 -1.27 -26.57
N GLY A 303 4.01 -0.87 -26.12
CA GLY A 303 2.88 -1.76 -25.87
C GLY A 303 2.91 -2.41 -24.48
N PHE A 304 1.71 -2.59 -23.90
CA PHE A 304 1.51 -3.17 -22.57
C PHE A 304 2.09 -4.59 -22.49
N ASN A 305 2.86 -4.86 -21.43
CA ASN A 305 3.53 -6.14 -21.15
C ASN A 305 4.38 -6.72 -22.31
N SER A 306 4.83 -5.86 -23.23
CA SER A 306 5.86 -6.24 -24.19
C SER A 306 7.21 -6.39 -23.49
N ALA A 307 8.10 -7.20 -24.05
CA ALA A 307 9.46 -7.34 -23.54
C ALA A 307 10.20 -5.99 -23.48
N ALA A 308 9.97 -5.09 -24.44
CA ALA A 308 10.59 -3.77 -24.46
C ALA A 308 10.13 -2.88 -23.30
N ALA A 309 8.81 -2.84 -23.03
CA ALA A 309 8.27 -2.08 -21.91
C ALA A 309 8.75 -2.64 -20.56
N ILE A 310 8.68 -3.96 -20.38
CA ILE A 310 9.12 -4.63 -19.16
C ILE A 310 10.62 -4.40 -18.92
N HIS A 311 11.44 -4.45 -19.97
CA HIS A 311 12.89 -4.18 -19.91
C HIS A 311 13.18 -2.79 -19.33
N VAL A 312 12.68 -1.72 -19.96
CA VAL A 312 13.00 -0.34 -19.50
C VAL A 312 12.41 -0.04 -18.11
N MET A 313 11.24 -0.59 -17.79
CA MET A 313 10.65 -0.49 -16.46
C MET A 313 11.47 -1.23 -15.41
N THR A 314 11.94 -2.43 -15.71
CA THR A 314 12.80 -3.23 -14.82
C THR A 314 14.12 -2.52 -14.54
N GLU A 315 14.78 -1.95 -15.55
CA GLU A 315 16.03 -1.23 -15.38
C GLU A 315 15.82 0.06 -14.54
N ALA A 316 14.76 0.82 -14.82
CA ALA A 316 14.41 2.00 -14.02
C ALA A 316 14.15 1.63 -12.55
N MET A 317 13.39 0.55 -12.30
CA MET A 317 13.17 0.00 -10.96
C MET A 317 14.49 -0.42 -10.31
N ARG A 318 15.36 -1.16 -11.01
CA ARG A 318 16.67 -1.61 -10.48
C ARG A 318 17.48 -0.43 -9.95
N HIS A 319 17.64 0.64 -10.74
CA HIS A 319 18.41 1.81 -10.32
C HIS A 319 17.76 2.56 -9.15
N ALA A 320 16.44 2.75 -9.19
CA ALA A 320 15.74 3.50 -8.14
C ALA A 320 15.70 2.74 -6.80
N TYR A 321 15.54 1.41 -6.82
CA TYR A 321 15.61 0.60 -5.60
C TYR A 321 17.03 0.52 -5.04
N MET A 322 18.07 0.50 -5.87
CA MET A 322 19.44 0.62 -5.37
C MET A 322 19.64 1.94 -4.60
N ASP A 323 19.21 3.06 -5.18
CA ASP A 323 19.32 4.37 -4.52
C ASP A 323 18.47 4.45 -3.25
N ARG A 324 17.23 3.92 -3.28
CA ARG A 324 16.36 3.77 -2.10
C ARG A 324 17.10 3.12 -0.95
N ASN A 325 17.68 1.95 -1.20
CA ASN A 325 18.27 1.11 -0.16
C ASN A 325 19.59 1.68 0.38
N THR A 326 20.23 2.54 -0.39
CA THR A 326 21.50 3.16 -0.06
C THR A 326 21.32 4.48 0.70
N PHE A 327 20.38 5.31 0.28
CA PHE A 327 20.32 6.71 0.70
C PHE A 327 19.12 7.08 1.58
N LEU A 328 18.01 6.34 1.50
CA LEU A 328 16.77 6.76 2.17
C LEU A 328 16.68 6.21 3.59
N GLY A 329 16.12 7.03 4.48
CA GLY A 329 15.91 6.71 5.90
C GLY A 329 15.10 7.79 6.62
N ASP A 330 14.94 7.64 7.94
CA ASP A 330 14.25 8.65 8.75
C ASP A 330 14.92 10.03 8.62
N PRO A 331 14.22 11.08 8.16
CA PRO A 331 14.80 12.41 8.00
C PRO A 331 15.28 13.06 9.31
N GLU A 332 14.84 12.58 10.48
CA GLU A 332 15.40 13.01 11.78
C GLU A 332 16.83 12.45 12.01
N PHE A 333 17.24 11.43 11.26
CA PHE A 333 18.50 10.69 11.45
C PHE A 333 19.38 10.63 10.19
N VAL A 334 18.80 10.83 9.00
CA VAL A 334 19.45 10.61 7.71
C VAL A 334 19.23 11.81 6.80
N LYS A 335 20.30 12.30 6.17
CA LYS A 335 20.22 13.32 5.13
C LYS A 335 19.87 12.69 3.79
N ASN A 336 18.57 12.65 3.48
CA ASN A 336 18.04 12.12 2.22
C ASN A 336 18.39 13.05 1.03
N PRO A 337 19.09 12.59 -0.03
CA PRO A 337 19.51 13.43 -1.15
C PRO A 337 18.39 13.63 -2.20
N LEU A 338 17.23 14.08 -1.77
CA LEU A 338 16.01 14.18 -2.61
C LEU A 338 16.23 15.06 -3.85
N ASP A 339 16.94 16.18 -3.72
CA ASP A 339 17.24 17.08 -4.85
C ASP A 339 17.95 16.36 -6.00
N ARG A 340 18.80 15.38 -5.69
CA ARG A 340 19.46 14.55 -6.71
C ARG A 340 18.51 13.49 -7.24
N LEU A 341 17.90 12.70 -6.35
CA LEU A 341 17.10 11.52 -6.71
C LEU A 341 15.86 11.88 -7.55
N LEU A 342 15.31 13.08 -7.34
CA LEU A 342 14.14 13.59 -8.05
C LEU A 342 14.48 14.41 -9.30
N SER A 343 15.76 14.59 -9.62
CA SER A 343 16.19 15.47 -10.72
C SER A 343 16.14 14.79 -12.09
N LYS A 344 15.69 15.53 -13.10
CA LYS A 344 15.73 15.08 -14.51
C LYS A 344 17.16 14.79 -15.02
N PRO A 345 18.21 15.57 -14.68
CA PRO A 345 19.59 15.24 -15.05
C PRO A 345 20.07 13.89 -14.49
N TYR A 346 19.72 13.57 -13.24
CA TYR A 346 20.12 12.27 -12.66
C TYR A 346 19.40 11.10 -13.36
N ALA A 347 18.10 11.27 -13.67
CA ALA A 347 17.36 10.30 -14.47
C ALA A 347 17.93 10.12 -15.89
N ALA A 348 18.43 11.19 -16.52
CA ALA A 348 19.13 11.08 -17.81
C ALA A 348 20.42 10.25 -17.69
N ALA A 349 21.21 10.48 -16.64
CA ALA A 349 22.43 9.70 -16.38
C ALA A 349 22.14 8.21 -16.07
N ILE A 350 20.94 7.89 -15.55
CA ILE A 350 20.49 6.50 -15.42
C ILE A 350 20.18 5.92 -16.80
N ARG A 351 19.41 6.63 -17.64
CA ARG A 351 19.08 6.16 -19.00
C ARG A 351 20.31 5.87 -19.85
N GLU A 352 21.36 6.67 -19.75
CA GLU A 352 22.63 6.45 -20.47
C GLU A 352 23.30 5.11 -20.13
N LYS A 353 22.97 4.51 -18.99
CA LYS A 353 23.51 3.20 -18.55
C LYS A 353 22.62 2.03 -18.95
N ILE A 354 21.39 2.29 -19.38
CA ILE A 354 20.44 1.25 -19.76
C ILE A 354 20.77 0.75 -21.16
N SER A 355 21.25 -0.50 -21.27
CA SER A 355 21.40 -1.16 -22.57
C SER A 355 20.03 -1.37 -23.22
N ALA A 356 19.93 -1.32 -24.55
CA ALA A 356 18.66 -1.49 -25.24
C ALA A 356 18.15 -2.94 -25.25
N ASP A 357 19.05 -3.92 -25.17
CA ASP A 357 18.79 -5.34 -25.45
C ASP A 357 19.43 -6.31 -24.44
N LYS A 358 19.91 -5.80 -23.29
CA LYS A 358 20.60 -6.59 -22.28
C LYS A 358 20.24 -6.13 -20.87
N ALA A 359 19.94 -7.08 -20.00
CA ALA A 359 19.74 -6.84 -18.58
C ALA A 359 21.05 -6.38 -17.92
N THR A 360 20.99 -5.32 -17.13
CA THR A 360 22.15 -4.89 -16.31
C THR A 360 22.31 -5.81 -15.11
N PRO A 361 23.43 -6.51 -14.88
CA PRO A 361 23.59 -7.28 -13.65
C PRO A 361 23.48 -6.37 -12.42
N SER A 362 22.67 -6.72 -11.42
CA SER A 362 22.46 -5.85 -10.24
C SER A 362 23.75 -5.57 -9.47
N ALA A 363 24.75 -6.46 -9.55
CA ALA A 363 26.08 -6.26 -9.00
C ALA A 363 26.87 -5.10 -9.65
N GLU A 364 26.59 -4.78 -10.92
CA GLU A 364 27.23 -3.68 -11.67
C GLU A 364 26.62 -2.31 -11.34
N VAL A 365 25.41 -2.27 -10.78
CA VAL A 365 24.75 -1.05 -10.29
C VAL A 365 25.32 -0.60 -8.92
N GLN A 366 26.26 -1.39 -8.36
CA GLN A 366 27.06 -1.31 -7.12
C GLN A 366 26.82 -2.55 -6.23
N PRO A 367 27.81 -2.99 -5.43
CA PRO A 367 27.60 -4.10 -4.50
C PRO A 367 26.80 -3.64 -3.28
N GLY A 368 25.56 -4.09 -3.17
CA GLY A 368 24.81 -4.04 -1.93
C GLY A 368 23.96 -5.29 -1.76
N MET A 369 23.06 -5.27 -0.78
CA MET A 369 22.32 -6.45 -0.36
C MET A 369 20.81 -6.26 -0.54
N ALA A 370 20.10 -7.36 -0.75
CA ALA A 370 18.65 -7.38 -0.97
C ALA A 370 17.88 -6.76 0.20
N PRO A 371 16.82 -5.97 -0.04
CA PRO A 371 15.75 -5.71 0.92
C PRO A 371 14.62 -6.74 0.75
N HIS A 372 13.86 -7.02 1.79
CA HIS A 372 12.55 -7.65 1.69
C HIS A 372 11.68 -7.16 2.85
N GLU A 373 10.59 -6.46 2.50
CA GLU A 373 9.56 -5.94 3.42
C GLU A 373 8.30 -6.78 3.22
N LYS A 374 7.52 -7.00 4.29
CA LYS A 374 6.36 -7.90 4.26
C LYS A 374 5.19 -7.31 3.49
N PRO A 375 4.33 -8.13 2.85
CA PRO A 375 3.25 -7.64 2.00
C PRO A 375 2.06 -7.05 2.77
N GLU A 376 2.09 -7.04 4.09
CA GLU A 376 0.91 -6.79 4.91
C GLU A 376 0.79 -5.33 5.32
N THR A 377 -0.29 -4.73 4.84
CA THR A 377 -0.63 -3.30 4.92
C THR A 377 -2.10 -3.21 4.45
N THR A 378 -2.76 -2.08 4.67
CA THR A 378 -3.98 -1.72 3.93
C THR A 378 -3.87 -0.32 3.36
N HIS A 379 -4.65 -0.09 2.31
CA HIS A 379 -4.75 1.18 1.63
C HIS A 379 -6.23 1.57 1.50
N TYR A 380 -6.49 2.87 1.44
CA TYR A 380 -7.78 3.38 1.00
C TYR A 380 -7.66 4.74 0.32
N SER A 381 -8.54 4.93 -0.67
CA SER A 381 -8.64 6.10 -1.52
C SER A 381 -10.02 6.73 -1.35
N ILE A 382 -10.08 8.05 -1.17
CA ILE A 382 -11.33 8.79 -0.97
C ILE A 382 -11.30 10.11 -1.72
N VAL A 383 -12.42 10.43 -2.38
CA VAL A 383 -12.69 11.75 -3.00
C VAL A 383 -14.08 12.22 -2.60
N ASP A 384 -14.23 13.50 -2.30
CA ASP A 384 -15.54 14.14 -2.08
C ASP A 384 -15.95 15.05 -3.25
N LYS A 385 -17.23 15.46 -3.25
CA LYS A 385 -17.82 16.37 -4.25
C LYS A 385 -17.15 17.73 -4.37
N ASP A 386 -16.43 18.18 -3.34
CA ASP A 386 -15.80 19.50 -3.31
C ASP A 386 -14.40 19.45 -3.98
N GLY A 387 -13.89 18.24 -4.27
CA GLY A 387 -12.57 18.03 -4.86
C GLY A 387 -11.47 17.80 -3.83
N ASN A 388 -11.80 17.61 -2.54
CA ASN A 388 -10.81 17.10 -1.60
C ASN A 388 -10.56 15.61 -1.89
N ALA A 389 -9.30 15.21 -1.80
CA ALA A 389 -8.87 13.84 -2.05
C ALA A 389 -7.90 13.39 -0.97
N VAL A 390 -8.06 12.15 -0.51
CA VAL A 390 -7.22 11.55 0.52
C VAL A 390 -6.78 10.17 0.08
N SER A 391 -5.47 9.97 0.08
CA SER A 391 -4.82 8.68 -0.12
C SER A 391 -4.16 8.29 1.20
N THR A 392 -4.56 7.16 1.80
CA THR A 392 -4.00 6.72 3.09
C THR A 392 -3.53 5.29 3.01
N THR A 393 -2.28 5.07 3.42
CA THR A 393 -1.71 3.74 3.57
C THR A 393 -1.25 3.60 5.01
N TYR A 394 -1.77 2.60 5.71
CA TYR A 394 -1.41 2.35 7.11
C TYR A 394 -1.41 0.86 7.42
N THR A 395 -0.68 0.48 8.46
CA THR A 395 -0.35 -0.90 8.73
C THR A 395 -0.12 -1.16 10.23
N ILE A 396 0.00 -2.44 10.56
CA ILE A 396 0.60 -2.96 11.78
C ILE A 396 1.81 -3.86 11.45
N ASN A 397 2.42 -3.64 10.28
CA ASN A 397 3.36 -4.50 9.58
C ASN A 397 2.77 -5.88 9.22
N GLY A 398 3.18 -6.95 9.87
CA GLY A 398 2.72 -8.30 9.56
C GLY A 398 1.22 -8.49 9.78
N ARG A 399 0.66 -9.61 9.30
CA ARG A 399 -0.75 -9.96 9.60
C ARG A 399 -0.97 -10.02 11.10
N PHE A 400 -1.84 -9.13 11.60
CA PHE A 400 -2.15 -8.99 13.02
C PHE A 400 -0.95 -8.52 13.87
N GLY A 401 0.04 -7.91 13.22
CA GLY A 401 1.25 -7.33 13.82
C GLY A 401 2.04 -8.34 14.63
N ALA A 402 2.42 -7.94 15.85
CA ALA A 402 3.12 -8.80 16.81
C ALA A 402 2.23 -9.91 17.40
N VAL A 403 0.96 -9.99 16.98
CA VAL A 403 -0.06 -10.94 17.44
C VAL A 403 -0.25 -10.92 18.96
N VAL A 404 -0.09 -9.74 19.56
CA VAL A 404 -0.33 -9.51 20.99
C VAL A 404 -1.36 -8.41 21.19
N ILE A 405 -2.23 -8.63 22.18
CA ILE A 405 -3.24 -7.65 22.62
C ILE A 405 -3.04 -7.43 24.11
N ALA A 406 -2.81 -6.19 24.52
CA ALA A 406 -2.75 -5.86 25.94
C ALA A 406 -4.12 -6.11 26.61
N PRO A 407 -4.18 -6.81 27.76
CA PRO A 407 -5.45 -7.13 28.41
C PRO A 407 -6.34 -5.91 28.63
N GLY A 408 -7.58 -6.00 28.15
CA GLY A 408 -8.60 -4.96 28.29
C GLY A 408 -8.53 -3.82 27.27
N THR A 409 -7.56 -3.78 26.36
CA THR A 409 -7.46 -2.70 25.34
C THR A 409 -8.16 -3.07 24.02
N GLY A 410 -8.13 -4.35 23.63
CA GLY A 410 -8.86 -4.91 22.50
C GLY A 410 -8.30 -4.60 21.11
N PHE A 411 -7.06 -4.16 20.99
CA PHE A 411 -6.40 -3.92 19.69
C PHE A 411 -5.06 -4.64 19.59
N PHE A 412 -4.69 -5.06 18.37
CA PHE A 412 -3.37 -5.65 18.10
C PHE A 412 -2.29 -4.57 18.10
N LEU A 413 -1.13 -4.90 18.65
CA LEU A 413 0.08 -4.10 18.52
C LEU A 413 0.87 -4.52 17.27
N ASN A 414 1.48 -3.55 16.59
CA ASN A 414 2.33 -3.75 15.42
C ASN A 414 3.59 -4.57 15.73
N ASP A 415 4.21 -5.14 14.69
CA ASP A 415 5.59 -5.64 14.69
C ASP A 415 6.50 -4.74 13.83
N GLU A 416 6.31 -3.42 13.91
CA GLU A 416 6.95 -2.47 12.99
C GLU A 416 8.47 -2.35 13.18
N MET A 417 8.99 -2.81 14.32
CA MET A 417 10.44 -2.84 14.55
C MET A 417 11.17 -3.79 13.59
N ASP A 418 10.47 -4.74 12.96
CA ASP A 418 11.05 -5.64 11.94
C ASP A 418 11.51 -4.92 10.66
N ASP A 419 10.96 -3.73 10.39
CA ASP A 419 11.34 -2.94 9.23
C ASP A 419 12.70 -2.25 9.40
N PHE A 420 13.34 -2.31 10.57
CA PHE A 420 14.73 -1.88 10.73
C PHE A 420 15.74 -2.96 10.31
N THR A 421 16.98 -2.56 10.02
CA THR A 421 18.09 -3.48 9.87
C THR A 421 18.43 -4.12 11.22
N VAL A 422 18.03 -5.38 11.40
CA VAL A 422 18.35 -6.18 12.60
C VAL A 422 19.85 -6.50 12.71
N LYS A 423 20.56 -6.69 11.59
CA LYS A 423 22.01 -6.88 11.58
C LYS A 423 22.63 -6.37 10.28
N ILE A 424 23.61 -5.47 10.41
CA ILE A 424 24.38 -4.96 9.26
C ILE A 424 25.12 -6.14 8.61
N GLY A 425 24.92 -6.34 7.31
CA GLY A 425 25.55 -7.43 6.56
C GLY A 425 24.93 -8.82 6.76
N VAL A 426 23.87 -8.98 7.56
CA VAL A 426 23.17 -10.26 7.76
C VAL A 426 21.67 -10.08 7.57
N LYS A 427 21.12 -10.93 6.70
CA LYS A 427 19.71 -10.99 6.33
C LYS A 427 18.81 -11.07 7.58
N ASN A 428 17.76 -10.24 7.67
CA ASN A 428 16.60 -10.55 8.54
C ASN A 428 15.86 -11.80 7.99
N LEU A 429 14.76 -12.24 8.63
CA LEU A 429 14.00 -13.44 8.22
C LEU A 429 13.56 -13.42 6.73
N TYR A 430 13.57 -12.23 6.12
CA TYR A 430 13.08 -11.95 4.77
C TYR A 430 14.21 -11.78 3.75
N GLY A 431 15.48 -11.85 4.15
CA GLY A 431 16.60 -11.64 3.23
C GLY A 431 17.09 -10.20 3.17
N LEU A 432 16.56 -9.33 4.04
CA LEU A 432 16.84 -7.90 4.04
C LEU A 432 18.16 -7.57 4.76
N VAL A 433 19.02 -6.78 4.10
CA VAL A 433 20.06 -5.98 4.74
C VAL A 433 19.90 -4.56 4.23
N GLN A 434 19.23 -3.69 5.00
CA GLN A 434 19.25 -2.27 4.67
C GLN A 434 20.60 -1.68 5.11
N GLY A 435 21.01 -0.59 4.46
CA GLY A 435 22.21 0.14 4.84
C GLY A 435 22.16 0.60 6.31
N ALA A 436 23.31 1.03 6.85
CA ALA A 436 23.39 1.58 8.21
C ALA A 436 22.40 2.75 8.45
N THR A 437 21.90 3.37 7.38
CA THR A 437 20.86 4.40 7.38
C THR A 437 19.55 3.96 8.00
N ASN A 438 19.18 2.68 7.95
CA ASN A 438 17.96 2.14 8.58
C ASN A 438 18.23 1.19 9.76
N SER A 439 19.36 1.34 10.46
CA SER A 439 19.60 0.66 11.74
C SER A 439 18.65 1.15 12.84
N ILE A 440 18.33 0.28 13.80
CA ILE A 440 17.51 0.60 14.98
C ILE A 440 18.21 1.68 15.83
N ALA A 441 17.46 2.71 16.21
CA ALA A 441 17.87 3.71 17.20
C ALA A 441 16.64 4.21 17.98
N PRO A 442 16.78 4.57 19.27
CA PRO A 442 15.69 5.15 20.07
C PRO A 442 14.99 6.30 19.37
N GLY A 443 13.65 6.29 19.34
CA GLY A 443 12.83 7.37 18.78
C GLY A 443 12.84 7.51 17.25
N LYS A 444 13.62 6.67 16.55
CA LYS A 444 13.69 6.60 15.09
C LYS A 444 12.48 5.88 14.51
N ARG A 445 12.09 6.25 13.30
CA ARG A 445 11.05 5.58 12.50
C ARG A 445 11.71 4.63 11.48
N PRO A 446 11.22 3.41 11.30
CA PRO A 446 11.74 2.52 10.26
C PRO A 446 11.34 3.02 8.86
N LEU A 447 12.25 2.83 7.89
CA LEU A 447 12.00 3.09 6.48
C LEU A 447 10.85 2.23 5.95
N SER A 448 9.87 2.85 5.29
CA SER A 448 8.70 2.17 4.74
C SER A 448 8.64 2.27 3.21
N SER A 449 7.94 1.34 2.55
CA SER A 449 7.58 1.45 1.11
C SER A 449 6.18 2.02 0.85
N MET A 450 5.40 2.32 1.88
CA MET A 450 4.03 2.83 1.73
C MET A 450 3.99 4.10 0.88
N SER A 451 3.22 4.08 -0.22
CA SER A 451 3.22 5.13 -1.25
C SER A 451 1.81 5.72 -1.48
N PRO A 452 1.10 6.24 -0.46
CA PRO A 452 -0.19 6.89 -0.68
C PRO A 452 -0.02 8.07 -1.65
N THR A 453 -0.62 7.95 -2.83
CA THR A 453 -0.35 8.83 -3.97
C THR A 453 -1.64 9.49 -4.47
N LEU A 454 -1.50 10.76 -4.84
CA LEU A 454 -2.47 11.56 -5.55
C LEU A 454 -1.83 11.96 -6.88
N ILE A 455 -2.60 11.96 -7.96
CA ILE A 455 -2.15 12.43 -9.26
C ILE A 455 -3.07 13.58 -9.67
N THR A 456 -2.48 14.72 -10.01
CA THR A 456 -3.22 15.87 -10.54
C THR A 456 -2.85 16.11 -12.01
N LYS A 457 -3.78 16.76 -12.72
CA LYS A 457 -3.57 17.26 -14.09
C LYS A 457 -4.22 18.62 -14.19
N ASP A 458 -3.46 19.61 -14.67
CA ASP A 458 -3.91 21.00 -14.76
C ASP A 458 -4.48 21.54 -13.42
N GLY A 459 -3.85 21.15 -12.31
CA GLY A 459 -4.23 21.54 -10.95
C GLY A 459 -5.49 20.85 -10.40
N LYS A 460 -6.07 19.89 -11.13
CA LYS A 460 -7.25 19.12 -10.70
C LYS A 460 -6.87 17.69 -10.36
N THR A 461 -7.47 17.11 -9.33
CA THR A 461 -7.30 15.68 -9.02
C THR A 461 -7.73 14.83 -10.20
N PHE A 462 -6.83 13.97 -10.66
CA PHE A 462 -7.05 13.00 -11.72
C PHE A 462 -7.16 11.58 -11.15
N MET A 463 -6.33 11.23 -10.16
CA MET A 463 -6.33 9.90 -9.55
C MET A 463 -5.94 9.93 -8.08
N VAL A 464 -6.52 9.03 -7.30
CA VAL A 464 -6.17 8.73 -5.90
C VAL A 464 -5.89 7.24 -5.83
N LEU A 465 -4.70 6.85 -5.40
CA LEU A 465 -4.31 5.45 -5.40
C LEU A 465 -3.20 5.11 -4.41
N GLY A 466 -3.05 3.81 -4.21
CA GLY A 466 -2.03 3.16 -3.43
C GLY A 466 -2.39 1.69 -3.26
N SER A 467 -1.52 0.94 -2.59
CA SER A 467 -1.68 -0.48 -2.38
C SER A 467 -0.95 -0.92 -1.10
N PRO A 468 -1.31 -2.06 -0.49
CA PRO A 468 -0.40 -2.83 0.34
C PRO A 468 0.56 -3.68 -0.52
N GLY A 469 1.55 -4.32 0.12
CA GLY A 469 2.50 -5.20 -0.59
C GLY A 469 3.97 -5.01 -0.26
N GLY A 470 4.31 -4.43 0.90
CA GLY A 470 5.70 -4.23 1.32
C GLY A 470 6.50 -3.45 0.30
N SER A 471 7.68 -3.96 -0.06
CA SER A 471 8.53 -3.33 -1.08
C SER A 471 7.84 -3.20 -2.44
N ARG A 472 6.81 -4.01 -2.74
CA ARG A 472 6.06 -3.96 -4.00
C ARG A 472 5.04 -2.83 -4.07
N ILE A 473 4.73 -2.17 -2.95
CA ILE A 473 3.75 -1.05 -2.92
C ILE A 473 4.10 -0.01 -3.97
N ILE A 474 5.39 0.31 -4.11
CA ILE A 474 5.90 1.32 -5.03
C ILE A 474 5.61 0.90 -6.48
N THR A 475 5.95 -0.34 -6.87
CA THR A 475 5.73 -0.81 -8.25
C THR A 475 4.25 -1.03 -8.55
N ILE A 476 3.44 -1.54 -7.61
CA ILE A 476 1.98 -1.69 -7.79
C ILE A 476 1.34 -0.32 -8.07
N THR A 477 1.68 0.69 -7.26
CA THR A 477 1.16 2.06 -7.40
C THR A 477 1.60 2.66 -8.73
N LEU A 478 2.88 2.50 -9.08
CA LEU A 478 3.46 2.96 -10.34
C LEU A 478 2.78 2.30 -11.56
N GLU A 479 2.79 0.97 -11.64
CA GLU A 479 2.24 0.19 -12.75
C GLU A 479 0.75 0.52 -12.96
N THR A 480 -0.02 0.61 -11.88
CA THR A 480 -1.45 0.95 -11.96
C THR A 480 -1.66 2.34 -12.56
N ALA A 481 -0.84 3.34 -12.19
CA ALA A 481 -0.90 4.67 -12.79
C ALA A 481 -0.47 4.67 -14.27
N LEU A 482 0.62 3.97 -14.62
CA LEU A 482 1.11 3.85 -16.00
C LEU A 482 0.12 3.11 -16.91
N ASN A 483 -0.58 2.11 -16.37
CA ASN A 483 -1.65 1.38 -17.08
C ASN A 483 -2.75 2.33 -17.57
N VAL A 484 -3.11 3.33 -16.77
CA VAL A 484 -4.06 4.36 -17.21
C VAL A 484 -3.39 5.41 -18.11
N ILE A 485 -2.22 5.93 -17.72
CA ILE A 485 -1.59 7.10 -18.37
C ILE A 485 -0.94 6.75 -19.72
N ASP A 486 -0.12 5.70 -19.77
CA ASP A 486 0.64 5.30 -20.96
C ASP A 486 -0.11 4.28 -21.80
N PHE A 487 -0.80 3.33 -21.16
CA PHE A 487 -1.47 2.22 -21.84
C PHE A 487 -2.98 2.43 -22.07
N GLY A 488 -3.56 3.50 -21.53
CA GLY A 488 -4.95 3.90 -21.82
C GLY A 488 -6.02 2.95 -21.29
N MET A 489 -5.72 2.19 -20.23
CA MET A 489 -6.64 1.29 -19.56
C MET A 489 -7.69 2.03 -18.74
N SER A 490 -8.86 1.42 -18.56
CA SER A 490 -9.82 1.86 -17.54
C SER A 490 -9.28 1.63 -16.13
N PRO A 491 -9.85 2.29 -15.10
CA PRO A 491 -9.42 2.10 -13.72
C PRO A 491 -9.46 0.64 -13.26
N GLN A 492 -10.53 -0.10 -13.58
CA GLN A 492 -10.62 -1.50 -13.16
C GLN A 492 -9.66 -2.38 -13.98
N GLU A 493 -9.50 -2.15 -15.28
CA GLU A 493 -8.50 -2.87 -16.07
C GLU A 493 -7.08 -2.63 -15.57
N ALA A 494 -6.75 -1.39 -15.19
CA ALA A 494 -5.44 -1.03 -14.64
C ALA A 494 -5.16 -1.72 -13.29
N VAL A 495 -6.19 -1.88 -12.45
CA VAL A 495 -6.12 -2.62 -11.17
C VAL A 495 -6.01 -4.13 -11.41
N ASP A 496 -6.79 -4.68 -12.34
CA ASP A 496 -6.82 -6.10 -12.62
C ASP A 496 -5.60 -6.58 -13.41
N ALA A 497 -4.95 -5.68 -14.14
CA ALA A 497 -3.78 -5.97 -14.95
C ALA A 497 -2.70 -6.75 -14.16
N PRO A 498 -2.10 -7.78 -14.79
CA PRO A 498 -1.05 -8.54 -14.15
C PRO A 498 0.21 -7.70 -13.95
N ARG A 499 0.88 -7.92 -12.82
CA ARG A 499 2.00 -7.09 -12.35
C ARG A 499 3.34 -7.78 -12.48
N PHE A 500 4.41 -6.98 -12.51
CA PHE A 500 5.77 -7.47 -12.33
C PHE A 500 6.56 -6.57 -11.38
N HIS A 501 7.67 -7.06 -10.86
CA HIS A 501 8.40 -6.37 -9.81
C HIS A 501 9.89 -6.70 -9.87
N HIS A 502 10.70 -5.65 -9.77
CA HIS A 502 12.13 -5.74 -9.54
C HIS A 502 12.53 -4.71 -8.49
N GLN A 503 13.40 -5.10 -7.57
CA GLN A 503 13.79 -4.27 -6.42
C GLN A 503 15.29 -4.28 -6.19
N TRP A 504 16.03 -4.31 -7.30
CA TRP A 504 17.49 -4.47 -7.38
C TRP A 504 17.98 -5.84 -6.93
N LEU A 505 17.71 -6.24 -5.70
CA LEU A 505 18.12 -7.53 -5.17
C LEU A 505 16.94 -8.23 -4.45
N PRO A 506 16.75 -9.55 -4.63
CA PRO A 506 17.50 -10.45 -5.51
C PRO A 506 17.39 -10.04 -7.00
N ASP A 507 18.41 -10.39 -7.79
CA ASP A 507 18.51 -10.02 -9.22
C ASP A 507 17.59 -10.90 -10.08
N GLU A 508 16.29 -10.73 -9.84
CA GLU A 508 15.19 -11.48 -10.44
C GLU A 508 14.01 -10.56 -10.68
N VAL A 509 13.32 -10.75 -11.80
CA VAL A 509 12.06 -10.09 -12.09
C VAL A 509 10.93 -11.02 -11.68
N PHE A 510 10.18 -10.63 -10.66
CA PHE A 510 8.99 -11.34 -10.24
C PHE A 510 7.82 -10.94 -11.12
N TYR A 511 6.97 -11.87 -11.52
CA TYR A 511 5.75 -11.56 -12.29
C TYR A 511 4.58 -12.43 -11.84
N GLU A 512 3.37 -11.89 -11.95
CA GLU A 512 2.17 -12.63 -11.55
C GLU A 512 1.87 -13.79 -12.49
N THR A 513 1.24 -14.83 -11.93
CA THR A 513 0.91 -16.08 -12.64
C THR A 513 0.13 -15.79 -13.92
N ARG A 514 0.65 -16.30 -15.06
CA ARG A 514 0.10 -16.05 -16.41
C ARG A 514 0.04 -14.57 -16.82
N GLY A 515 0.85 -13.72 -16.19
CA GLY A 515 0.83 -12.27 -16.41
C GLY A 515 1.61 -11.76 -17.62
N ILE A 516 2.59 -12.54 -18.10
CA ILE A 516 3.47 -12.17 -19.21
C ILE A 516 3.39 -13.26 -20.29
N SER A 517 3.31 -12.85 -21.56
CA SER A 517 3.25 -13.78 -22.69
C SER A 517 4.53 -14.63 -22.80
N ALA A 518 4.40 -15.84 -23.34
CA ALA A 518 5.54 -16.74 -23.54
C ALA A 518 6.62 -16.12 -24.44
N ASP A 519 6.23 -15.32 -25.43
CA ASP A 519 7.14 -14.60 -26.33
C ASP A 519 7.91 -13.51 -25.60
N SER A 520 7.22 -12.66 -24.82
CA SER A 520 7.88 -11.65 -23.98
C SER A 520 8.85 -12.30 -22.98
N LEU A 521 8.44 -13.38 -22.33
CA LEU A 521 9.31 -14.14 -21.42
C LEU A 521 10.55 -14.70 -22.12
N LYS A 522 10.41 -15.22 -23.35
CA LYS A 522 11.54 -15.74 -24.13
C LYS A 522 12.53 -14.63 -24.47
N ILE A 523 12.04 -13.46 -24.91
CA ILE A 523 12.89 -12.31 -25.23
C ILE A 523 13.61 -11.81 -23.99
N LEU A 524 12.90 -11.60 -22.87
CA LEU A 524 13.49 -11.13 -21.61
C LEU A 524 14.55 -12.10 -21.06
N ARG A 525 14.30 -13.41 -21.14
CA ARG A 525 15.33 -14.42 -20.78
C ARG A 525 16.54 -14.34 -21.71
N GLY A 526 16.32 -14.09 -23.00
CA GLY A 526 17.39 -13.85 -23.98
C GLY A 526 18.24 -12.60 -23.67
N MET A 527 17.63 -11.57 -23.09
CA MET A 527 18.32 -10.36 -22.59
C MET A 527 19.14 -10.62 -21.31
N GLY A 528 18.92 -11.75 -20.63
CA GLY A 528 19.64 -12.15 -19.41
C GLY A 528 18.82 -12.08 -18.11
N TYR A 529 17.54 -11.74 -18.16
CA TYR A 529 16.71 -11.70 -16.95
C TYR A 529 16.38 -13.09 -16.40
N LYS A 530 16.48 -13.23 -15.07
CA LYS A 530 15.84 -14.33 -14.35
C LYS A 530 14.38 -13.95 -14.05
N MET A 531 13.45 -14.54 -14.80
CA MET A 531 12.01 -14.33 -14.64
C MET A 531 11.42 -15.37 -13.70
N THR A 532 10.84 -14.92 -12.56
CA THR A 532 10.29 -15.79 -11.53
C THR A 532 8.78 -15.55 -11.36
N GLU A 533 7.98 -16.56 -11.70
CA GLU A 533 6.53 -16.50 -11.57
C GLU A 533 6.10 -16.60 -10.10
N GLN A 534 5.12 -15.81 -9.69
CA GLN A 534 4.51 -15.88 -8.36
C GLN A 534 2.99 -15.80 -8.43
N THR A 535 2.33 -16.20 -7.34
CA THR A 535 0.90 -15.95 -7.16
C THR A 535 0.62 -14.44 -7.13
N PRO A 536 -0.58 -13.99 -7.55
CA PRO A 536 -0.93 -12.58 -7.52
C PRO A 536 -0.70 -11.90 -6.17
N TRP A 537 -0.32 -10.62 -6.18
CA TRP A 537 0.02 -9.86 -4.98
C TRP A 537 -0.55 -8.43 -5.00
N GLY A 538 -0.55 -7.80 -3.82
CA GLY A 538 -1.04 -6.44 -3.65
C GLY A 538 -2.56 -6.35 -3.57
N ALA A 539 -3.05 -5.12 -3.40
CA ALA A 539 -4.47 -4.78 -3.47
C ALA A 539 -4.61 -3.27 -3.74
N ALA A 540 -4.55 -2.88 -5.01
CA ALA A 540 -4.64 -1.47 -5.38
C ALA A 540 -6.08 -0.96 -5.16
N GLU A 541 -6.23 0.14 -4.41
CA GLU A 541 -7.53 0.83 -4.26
C GLU A 541 -7.47 2.17 -5.00
N VAL A 542 -8.22 2.28 -6.10
CA VAL A 542 -8.06 3.39 -7.06
C VAL A 542 -9.35 4.16 -7.22
N ILE A 543 -9.24 5.49 -7.23
CA ILE A 543 -10.28 6.39 -7.72
C ILE A 543 -9.70 7.18 -8.88
N MET A 544 -10.31 7.11 -10.05
CA MET A 544 -10.05 8.03 -11.17
C MET A 544 -11.18 9.04 -11.30
N ILE A 545 -10.84 10.29 -11.58
CA ILE A 545 -11.80 11.37 -11.83
C ILE A 545 -11.83 11.63 -13.34
N GLY A 546 -13.03 11.63 -13.92
CA GLY A 546 -13.22 12.00 -15.32
C GLY A 546 -12.96 13.48 -15.55
N LEU A 547 -11.83 13.82 -16.17
CA LEU A 547 -11.50 15.19 -16.56
C LEU A 547 -11.85 15.46 -18.03
N PRO A 548 -12.25 16.69 -18.39
CA PRO A 548 -12.43 17.07 -19.80
C PRO A 548 -11.16 16.82 -20.60
N GLY A 549 -11.26 16.10 -21.72
CA GLY A 549 -10.11 15.81 -22.58
C GLY A 549 -9.10 14.82 -21.99
N ALA A 550 -9.37 14.20 -20.82
CA ALA A 550 -8.68 12.98 -20.43
C ALA A 550 -8.87 11.96 -21.56
N ALA A 551 -7.77 11.34 -22.01
CA ALA A 551 -7.83 10.32 -23.04
C ALA A 551 -8.86 9.28 -22.59
N GLY A 552 -9.89 9.06 -23.42
CA GLY A 552 -10.88 8.02 -23.15
C GLY A 552 -10.15 6.70 -22.98
N VAL A 553 -10.62 5.91 -22.00
CA VAL A 553 -10.37 4.47 -21.95
C VAL A 553 -10.56 3.93 -23.37
N SER A 554 -9.59 3.20 -23.91
CA SER A 554 -9.75 2.71 -25.27
C SER A 554 -11.05 1.90 -25.38
N ALA A 555 -11.88 2.19 -26.38
CA ALA A 555 -13.21 1.58 -26.58
C ALA A 555 -13.19 0.06 -26.79
N ALA A 556 -12.01 -0.55 -26.76
CA ALA A 556 -11.78 -1.91 -27.17
C ALA A 556 -11.83 -2.92 -26.01
N SER A 557 -11.63 -2.52 -24.75
CA SER A 557 -10.95 -3.44 -23.81
C SER A 557 -11.83 -4.27 -22.85
N SER A 558 -13.07 -3.87 -22.53
CA SER A 558 -13.77 -4.51 -21.40
C SER A 558 -14.77 -5.62 -21.75
N GLY A 559 -15.21 -5.71 -23.02
CA GLY A 559 -16.26 -6.65 -23.45
C GLY A 559 -17.61 -6.51 -22.70
N ASN A 560 -17.77 -5.48 -21.86
CA ASN A 560 -18.96 -5.23 -21.05
C ASN A 560 -19.74 -4.00 -21.55
N ASP A 561 -21.05 -3.96 -21.29
CA ASP A 561 -21.93 -2.89 -21.79
C ASP A 561 -21.51 -1.48 -21.33
N ALA A 562 -20.87 -1.38 -20.16
CA ALA A 562 -20.34 -0.12 -19.62
C ALA A 562 -19.16 0.43 -20.46
N GLY A 563 -18.37 -0.45 -21.07
CA GLY A 563 -17.24 -0.07 -21.93
C GLY A 563 -17.61 0.18 -23.40
N VAL A 564 -18.84 -0.13 -23.83
CA VAL A 564 -19.29 0.04 -25.23
C VAL A 564 -19.10 1.46 -25.74
N SER A 565 -19.27 2.46 -24.87
CA SER A 565 -19.03 3.85 -25.26
C SER A 565 -17.55 4.24 -25.28
N GLY A 566 -16.71 3.60 -24.46
CA GLY A 566 -15.33 4.03 -24.17
C GLY A 566 -15.21 5.45 -23.60
N LYS A 567 -16.33 6.10 -23.25
CA LYS A 567 -16.34 7.51 -22.86
C LYS A 567 -16.19 7.65 -21.35
N VAL A 568 -15.12 8.31 -20.93
CA VAL A 568 -15.00 8.87 -19.58
C VAL A 568 -15.92 10.09 -19.49
N LEU A 569 -16.86 10.07 -18.56
CA LEU A 569 -17.80 11.16 -18.33
C LEU A 569 -17.13 12.24 -17.47
N PRO A 570 -17.02 13.48 -17.96
CA PRO A 570 -16.47 14.58 -17.16
C PRO A 570 -17.25 14.76 -15.84
N GLY A 571 -16.53 14.88 -14.74
CA GLY A 571 -17.09 15.09 -13.40
C GLY A 571 -17.61 13.83 -12.70
N PHE A 572 -17.49 12.63 -13.30
CA PHE A 572 -17.76 11.36 -12.61
C PHE A 572 -16.50 10.83 -11.92
N TYR A 573 -16.72 10.10 -10.83
CA TYR A 573 -15.72 9.33 -10.13
C TYR A 573 -15.86 7.85 -10.47
N TYR A 574 -14.72 7.21 -10.73
CA TYR A 574 -14.60 5.81 -11.10
C TYR A 574 -13.76 5.09 -10.04
N GLY A 575 -14.40 4.30 -9.18
CA GLY A 575 -13.75 3.54 -8.12
C GLY A 575 -13.47 2.09 -8.55
N ALA A 576 -12.24 1.63 -8.35
CA ALA A 576 -11.80 0.28 -8.66
C ALA A 576 -11.12 -0.36 -7.44
N ASN A 577 -11.69 -1.47 -6.99
CA ASN A 577 -11.17 -2.29 -5.90
C ASN A 577 -10.45 -3.52 -6.48
N ASP A 578 -9.33 -3.91 -5.88
CA ASP A 578 -8.56 -5.07 -6.35
C ASP A 578 -9.20 -6.40 -5.94
N GLY A 579 -9.56 -7.21 -6.93
CA GLY A 579 -10.13 -8.55 -6.73
C GLY A 579 -9.21 -9.53 -5.98
N ARG A 580 -7.90 -9.24 -5.89
CA ARG A 580 -6.95 -10.01 -5.06
C ARG A 580 -7.25 -9.92 -3.56
N ARG A 581 -8.05 -8.92 -3.13
CA ARG A 581 -8.65 -8.85 -1.79
C ARG A 581 -10.18 -8.78 -1.90
N PRO A 582 -10.87 -9.93 -1.99
CA PRO A 582 -12.30 -9.99 -2.30
C PRO A 582 -13.22 -9.46 -1.16
N ALA A 583 -12.67 -9.12 0.00
CA ALA A 583 -13.42 -8.49 1.09
C ALA A 583 -13.66 -6.99 0.88
N GLY A 584 -12.92 -6.35 -0.03
CA GLY A 584 -12.98 -4.93 -0.32
C GLY A 584 -14.13 -4.51 -1.23
N ALA A 585 -14.30 -3.19 -1.36
CA ALA A 585 -15.32 -2.61 -2.25
C ALA A 585 -14.98 -1.16 -2.62
N ALA A 586 -15.34 -0.80 -3.86
CA ALA A 586 -15.55 0.58 -4.26
C ALA A 586 -17.02 0.96 -4.03
N MET A 587 -17.28 2.09 -3.38
CA MET A 587 -18.64 2.59 -3.13
C MET A 587 -18.70 4.11 -3.31
N GLY A 588 -19.71 4.59 -4.04
CA GLY A 588 -19.96 6.02 -4.24
C GLY A 588 -21.45 6.34 -4.25
N TYR A 589 -21.78 7.63 -4.36
CA TYR A 589 -23.17 8.12 -4.35
C TYR A 589 -23.39 9.40 -5.16
#